data_AF-A0AAW1Q7M2-F1
#
_entry.id   AF-A0AAW1Q7M2-F1
#
_cell.length_a   1.000
_cell.length_b   1.000
_cell.length_c   1.000
_cell.angle_alpha   90.00
_cell.angle_beta   90.00
_cell.angle_gamma   90.00
#
_symmetry.space_group_name_H-M   'P 1'
#
loop_
_entity.id
_entity.type
_entity.pdbx_description
1 polymer ?
#
loop_
_entity_poly.entity_id
_entity_poly.type
_entity_poly.pdbx_seq_one_letter_code
_entity_poly.pdbx_strand_id
1 'polypeptide(L)'
;MSTPAQATFQKPEENSRGLSYDWTLNANYPRLQSGRVYRFDWFTVMFQLVIIVIVTLALLSIAARHSRPMLIGYLAVASLLMILSADRLYNVSHFFKGKYYTRTRCAFAGYVIAATGDLALIYMLGLEPYPPAPTSGHSV
;
A
#
# COMPACT_ATOMS: atom_id res chain seq x y z
N MET A 1 36.75 -41.97 44.94
CA MET A 1 36.67 -41.39 43.58
C MET A 1 35.41 -41.93 42.93
N SER A 2 34.33 -41.15 42.96
CA SER A 2 33.16 -41.29 42.09
C SER A 2 32.21 -40.13 42.39
N THR A 3 32.26 -39.10 41.55
CA THR A 3 31.35 -37.96 41.58
C THR A 3 30.04 -38.38 40.92
N PRO A 4 28.88 -38.42 41.60
CA PRO A 4 27.62 -38.60 40.90
C PRO A 4 27.27 -37.28 40.19
N ALA A 5 27.09 -37.39 38.87
CA ALA A 5 26.73 -36.30 37.97
C ALA A 5 25.47 -35.59 38.45
N GLN A 6 25.54 -34.27 38.58
CA GLN A 6 24.35 -33.43 38.73
C GLN A 6 23.50 -33.59 37.48
N ALA A 7 22.37 -34.29 37.61
CA ALA A 7 21.31 -34.27 36.61
C ALA A 7 20.75 -32.84 36.57
N THR A 8 21.13 -32.09 35.54
CA THR A 8 20.51 -30.80 35.21
C THR A 8 19.03 -31.07 34.96
N PHE A 9 18.18 -30.63 35.90
CA PHE A 9 16.73 -30.63 35.74
C PHE A 9 16.39 -29.68 34.57
N GLN A 10 16.28 -30.24 33.36
CA GLN A 10 15.69 -29.53 32.23
C GLN A 10 14.25 -29.19 32.61
N LYS A 11 13.98 -27.89 32.74
CA LYS A 11 12.63 -27.37 32.99
C LYS A 11 11.70 -27.97 31.91
N PRO A 12 10.68 -28.75 32.29
CA PRO A 12 9.72 -29.25 31.33
C PRO A 12 8.92 -28.07 30.78
N GLU A 13 8.76 -28.11 29.46
CA GLU A 13 7.88 -27.33 28.61
C GLU A 13 6.74 -26.61 29.35
N GLU A 14 6.92 -25.29 29.58
CA GLU A 14 5.79 -24.40 29.84
C GLU A 14 5.22 -23.96 28.48
N ASN A 15 4.59 -24.96 27.86
CA ASN A 15 3.84 -24.95 26.63
C ASN A 15 2.47 -24.26 26.86
N SER A 16 2.50 -22.94 27.09
CA SER A 16 1.27 -22.14 27.25
C SER A 16 1.44 -20.66 26.85
N ARG A 17 2.47 -20.34 26.04
CA ARG A 17 2.62 -19.04 25.36
C ARG A 17 3.00 -19.15 23.87
N GLY A 18 2.80 -20.33 23.29
CA GLY A 18 3.18 -20.68 21.92
C GLY A 18 1.99 -20.91 20.99
N LEU A 19 0.83 -20.32 21.28
CA LEU A 19 -0.30 -20.28 20.34
C LEU A 19 0.10 -19.45 19.12
N SER A 20 0.74 -20.14 18.18
CA SER A 20 0.52 -20.00 16.75
C SER A 20 0.62 -18.58 16.20
N TYR A 21 1.75 -17.91 16.46
CA TYR A 21 2.22 -16.86 15.56
C TYR A 21 3.32 -17.36 14.62
N ASP A 22 3.80 -18.60 14.81
CA ASP A 22 4.77 -19.21 13.90
C ASP A 22 4.18 -19.53 12.54
N TRP A 23 2.87 -19.81 12.40
CA TRP A 23 2.27 -19.94 11.06
C TRP A 23 2.02 -18.58 10.40
N THR A 24 1.79 -17.49 11.13
CA THR A 24 1.67 -16.15 10.52
C THR A 24 3.04 -15.57 10.19
N LEU A 25 4.07 -15.86 10.98
CA LEU A 25 5.47 -15.51 10.69
C LEU A 25 6.06 -16.41 9.58
N ASN A 26 5.74 -17.72 9.55
CA ASN A 26 6.18 -18.63 8.50
C ASN A 26 5.33 -18.55 7.21
N ALA A 27 4.07 -18.13 7.27
CA ALA A 27 3.27 -17.89 6.07
C ALA A 27 3.58 -16.54 5.39
N ASN A 28 4.11 -15.56 6.13
CA ASN A 28 4.44 -14.23 5.59
C ASN A 28 5.94 -13.88 5.67
N TYR A 29 6.79 -14.81 5.19
CA TYR A 29 8.17 -14.57 4.76
C TYR A 29 9.30 -14.83 5.78
N PRO A 30 9.49 -16.08 6.23
CA PRO A 30 10.74 -16.46 6.89
C PRO A 30 11.82 -16.58 5.79
N ARG A 31 12.86 -15.73 5.85
CA ARG A 31 14.08 -15.77 5.00
C ARG A 31 14.01 -15.21 3.57
N LEU A 32 13.02 -14.38 3.21
CA LEU A 32 13.06 -13.70 1.92
C LEU A 32 13.95 -12.46 1.97
N GLN A 33 14.83 -12.33 0.97
CA GLN A 33 15.63 -11.12 0.74
C GLN A 33 14.71 -9.89 0.80
N SER A 34 15.10 -8.88 1.58
CA SER A 34 14.33 -7.66 1.82
C SER A 34 13.80 -7.02 0.53
N GLY A 35 14.55 -7.11 -0.57
CA GLY A 35 14.14 -6.61 -1.89
C GLY A 35 12.91 -7.30 -2.49
N ARG A 36 12.63 -8.58 -2.16
CA ARG A 36 11.46 -9.30 -2.68
C ARG A 36 10.20 -9.00 -1.87
N VAL A 37 10.35 -8.71 -0.57
CA VAL A 37 9.23 -8.39 0.33
C VAL A 37 8.60 -7.04 -0.03
N TYR A 38 9.41 -6.04 -0.39
CA TYR A 38 8.92 -4.69 -0.71
C TYR A 38 8.76 -4.42 -2.20
N ARG A 39 8.92 -5.42 -3.07
CA ARG A 39 8.84 -5.23 -4.53
C ARG A 39 7.51 -4.63 -4.97
N PHE A 40 6.42 -5.11 -4.38
CA PHE A 40 5.07 -4.60 -4.65
C PHE A 40 4.90 -3.16 -4.14
N ASP A 41 5.37 -2.88 -2.93
CA ASP A 41 5.25 -1.55 -2.32
C ASP A 41 6.04 -0.49 -3.13
N TRP A 42 7.24 -0.85 -3.60
CA TRP A 42 8.04 -0.02 -4.50
C TRP A 42 7.38 0.21 -5.86
N PHE A 43 6.75 -0.83 -6.43
CA PHE A 43 5.98 -0.69 -7.66
C PHE A 43 4.83 0.30 -7.47
N THR A 44 4.08 0.20 -6.37
CA THR A 44 2.99 1.13 -6.04
C THR A 44 3.47 2.57 -5.94
N VAL A 45 4.61 2.82 -5.29
CA VAL A 45 5.19 4.17 -5.19
C VAL A 45 5.59 4.73 -6.56
N MET A 46 6.23 3.92 -7.40
CA MET A 46 6.64 4.36 -8.74
C MET A 46 5.44 4.61 -9.64
N PHE A 47 4.42 3.74 -9.57
CA PHE A 47 3.17 3.90 -10.30
C PHE A 47 2.46 5.21 -9.90
N GLN A 48 2.41 5.52 -8.61
CA GLN A 48 1.85 6.78 -8.12
C GLN A 48 2.60 7.99 -8.65
N LEU A 49 3.93 7.94 -8.66
CA LEU A 49 4.76 9.04 -9.17
C LEU A 49 4.44 9.32 -10.63
N VAL A 50 4.34 8.27 -11.45
CA VAL A 50 3.94 8.38 -12.86
C VAL A 50 2.55 8.99 -13.00
N ILE A 51 1.57 8.55 -12.20
CA ILE A 51 0.22 9.10 -12.25
C ILE A 51 0.20 10.58 -11.86
N ILE A 52 0.90 10.98 -10.81
CA ILE A 52 0.99 12.39 -10.40
C ILE A 52 1.59 13.24 -11.52
N VAL A 53 2.63 12.75 -12.21
CA VAL A 53 3.22 13.45 -13.36
C VAL A 53 2.20 13.57 -14.51
N ILE A 54 1.47 12.51 -14.82
CA ILE A 54 0.44 12.55 -15.87
C ILE A 54 -0.69 13.51 -15.50
N VAL A 55 -1.17 13.47 -14.25
CA VAL A 55 -2.24 14.34 -13.75
C VAL A 55 -1.79 15.80 -13.75
N THR A 56 -0.58 16.10 -13.29
CA THR A 56 -0.05 17.48 -13.30
C THR A 56 0.12 18.02 -14.73
N LEU A 57 0.65 17.22 -15.66
CA LEU A 57 0.71 17.59 -17.08
C LEU A 57 -0.69 17.79 -17.67
N ALA A 58 -1.64 16.92 -17.31
CA ALA A 58 -3.01 17.05 -17.77
C ALA A 58 -3.65 18.34 -17.27
N LEU A 59 -3.51 18.68 -15.98
CA LEU A 59 -4.03 19.91 -15.38
C LEU A 59 -3.42 21.18 -16.01
N LEU A 60 -2.13 21.14 -16.38
CA LEU A 60 -1.46 22.25 -17.07
C LEU A 60 -1.90 22.39 -18.53
N SER A 61 -2.30 21.29 -19.17
CA SER A 61 -2.74 21.29 -20.56
C SER A 61 -4.23 21.63 -20.69
N ILE A 62 -4.57 22.56 -21.57
CA ILE A 62 -5.98 22.84 -21.94
C ILE A 62 -6.66 21.60 -22.56
N ALA A 63 -5.87 20.63 -23.02
CA ALA A 63 -6.29 19.33 -23.56
C ALA A 63 -6.87 18.36 -22.51
N ALA A 64 -6.88 18.71 -21.22
CA ALA A 64 -7.38 17.87 -20.13
C ALA A 64 -8.80 17.34 -20.33
N ARG A 65 -9.64 18.00 -21.15
CA ARG A 65 -11.08 17.72 -21.24
C ARG A 65 -11.41 16.34 -21.82
N HIS A 66 -10.61 15.84 -22.76
CA HIS A 66 -10.87 14.54 -23.39
C HIS A 66 -10.29 13.36 -22.61
N SER A 67 -9.23 13.57 -21.81
CA SER A 67 -8.57 12.51 -21.05
C SER A 67 -9.10 12.33 -19.61
N ARG A 68 -10.06 13.16 -19.17
CA ARG A 68 -10.63 13.11 -17.80
C ARG A 68 -11.09 11.72 -17.34
N PRO A 69 -11.95 10.98 -18.08
CA PRO A 69 -12.42 9.67 -17.59
C PRO A 69 -11.27 8.67 -17.45
N MET A 70 -10.26 8.77 -18.32
CA MET A 70 -9.06 7.95 -18.26
C MET A 70 -8.21 8.30 -17.02
N LEU A 71 -8.04 9.58 -16.70
CA LEU A 71 -7.33 10.03 -15.50
C LEU A 71 -8.01 9.58 -14.20
N ILE A 72 -9.33 9.67 -14.13
CA ILE A 72 -10.12 9.17 -12.99
C ILE A 72 -9.89 7.67 -12.83
N GLY A 73 -9.91 6.90 -13.92
CA GLY A 73 -9.61 5.47 -13.91
C GLY A 73 -8.22 5.16 -13.34
N TYR A 74 -7.18 5.87 -13.79
CA TYR A 74 -5.83 5.69 -13.27
C TYR A 74 -5.71 6.05 -11.79
N LEU A 75 -6.27 7.19 -11.37
CA LEU A 75 -6.28 7.61 -9.97
C LEU A 75 -7.01 6.60 -9.08
N ALA A 76 -8.13 6.02 -9.54
CA ALA A 76 -8.87 5.01 -8.80
C ALA A 76 -8.05 3.73 -8.62
N VAL A 77 -7.36 3.27 -9.66
CA VAL A 77 -6.46 2.11 -9.60
C VAL A 77 -5.29 2.38 -8.63
N ALA A 78 -4.68 3.57 -8.72
CA ALA A 78 -3.60 4.00 -7.81
C ALA A 78 -4.07 3.99 -6.35
N SER A 79 -5.23 4.57 -6.08
CA SER A 79 -5.84 4.61 -4.74
C SER A 79 -6.04 3.21 -4.18
N LEU A 80 -6.50 2.26 -5.00
CA LEU A 80 -6.73 0.89 -4.58
C LEU A 80 -5.43 0.15 -4.25
N LEU A 81 -4.38 0.34 -5.06
CA LEU A 81 -3.03 -0.18 -4.79
C LEU A 81 -2.46 0.40 -3.49
N MET A 82 -2.70 1.69 -3.22
CA MET A 82 -2.28 2.36 -1.99
C MET A 82 -3.00 1.78 -0.77
N ILE A 83 -4.32 1.56 -0.84
CA ILE A 83 -5.12 0.97 0.25
C ILE A 83 -4.65 -0.45 0.57
N LEU A 84 -4.40 -1.28 -0.45
CA LEU A 84 -3.87 -2.63 -0.27
C LEU A 84 -2.49 -2.63 0.42
N SER A 85 -1.61 -1.71 0.00
CA SER A 85 -0.28 -1.55 0.60
C SER A 85 -0.38 -1.03 2.05
N ALA A 86 -1.32 -0.12 2.31
CA ALA A 86 -1.59 0.40 3.64
C ALA A 86 -2.11 -0.68 4.59
N ASP A 87 -3.09 -1.50 4.19
CA ASP A 87 -3.61 -2.59 5.01
C ASP A 87 -2.51 -3.59 5.39
N ARG A 88 -1.68 -3.97 4.40
CA ARG A 88 -0.53 -4.84 4.63
C ARG A 88 0.45 -4.22 5.63
N LEU A 89 0.82 -2.95 5.48
CA LEU A 89 1.73 -2.26 6.40
C LEU A 89 1.11 -2.04 7.78
N TYR A 90 -0.20 -1.83 7.86
CA TYR A 90 -0.94 -1.77 9.11
C TYR A 90 -0.81 -3.10 9.86
N ASN A 91 -1.09 -4.22 9.20
CA ASN A 91 -0.94 -5.56 9.76
C ASN A 91 0.50 -5.83 10.23
N VAL A 92 1.50 -5.43 9.42
CA VAL A 92 2.91 -5.56 9.81
C VAL A 92 3.23 -4.72 11.05
N SER A 93 2.76 -3.48 11.10
CA SER A 93 3.04 -2.59 12.23
C SER A 93 2.30 -2.99 13.50
N HIS A 94 1.04 -3.41 13.40
CA HIS A 94 0.17 -3.67 14.55
C HIS A 94 0.52 -5.00 15.23
N PHE A 95 0.76 -6.05 14.45
CA PHE A 95 1.03 -7.38 14.97
C PHE A 95 2.52 -7.66 15.21
N PHE A 96 3.43 -6.91 14.57
CA PHE A 96 4.88 -7.10 14.74
C PHE A 96 5.55 -5.83 15.29
N LYS A 97 5.59 -5.73 16.62
CA LYS A 97 6.34 -4.68 17.35
C LYS A 97 7.84 -5.01 17.37
N GLY A 98 8.47 -4.94 16.20
CA GLY A 98 9.92 -5.15 16.02
C GLY A 98 10.72 -3.86 15.84
N LYS A 99 12.01 -4.00 15.53
CA LYS A 99 12.98 -2.91 15.30
C LYS A 99 12.55 -1.87 14.24
N TYR A 100 11.59 -2.22 13.37
CA TYR A 100 11.13 -1.37 12.25
C TYR A 100 9.74 -0.76 12.44
N TYR A 101 9.10 -0.95 13.60
CA TYR A 101 7.72 -0.52 13.88
C TYR A 101 7.43 0.94 13.46
N THR A 102 8.25 1.89 13.89
CA THR A 102 8.06 3.32 13.59
C THR A 102 8.17 3.63 12.10
N ARG A 103 9.06 2.93 11.39
CA ARG A 103 9.23 3.12 9.93
C ARG A 103 8.03 2.59 9.16
N THR A 104 7.52 1.42 9.56
CA THR A 104 6.32 0.82 8.96
C THR A 104 5.08 1.71 9.17
N ARG A 105 4.93 2.32 10.36
CA ARG A 105 3.82 3.27 10.62
C ARG A 105 3.93 4.56 9.82
N CYS A 106 5.14 5.08 9.64
CA CYS A 106 5.38 6.24 8.79
C CYS A 106 5.00 5.92 7.34
N ALA A 107 5.43 4.77 6.81
CA ALA A 107 5.04 4.32 5.48
C ALA A 107 3.51 4.20 5.37
N PHE A 108 2.86 3.49 6.31
CA PHE A 108 1.39 3.39 6.37
C PHE A 108 0.70 4.75 6.30
N ALA A 109 1.11 5.72 7.11
CA ALA A 109 0.54 7.07 7.09
C ALA A 109 0.73 7.75 5.73
N GLY A 110 1.90 7.57 5.09
CA GLY A 110 2.16 8.08 3.74
C GLY A 110 1.20 7.50 2.69
N TYR A 111 0.96 6.19 2.71
CA TYR A 111 0.00 5.52 1.82
C TYR A 111 -1.42 6.06 2.02
N VAL A 112 -1.85 6.26 3.28
CA VAL A 112 -3.17 6.81 3.61
C VAL A 112 -3.32 8.25 3.12
N ILE A 113 -2.31 9.10 3.32
CA ILE A 113 -2.34 10.49 2.84
C ILE A 113 -2.42 10.52 1.31
N ALA A 114 -1.63 9.69 0.62
CA ALA A 114 -1.65 9.61 -0.84
C ALA A 114 -3.03 9.20 -1.37
N ALA A 115 -3.62 8.11 -0.84
CA ALA A 115 -4.94 7.64 -1.24
C ALA A 115 -6.04 8.68 -0.97
N THR A 116 -5.94 9.43 0.13
CA THR A 116 -6.89 10.50 0.46
C THR A 116 -6.76 11.68 -0.51
N GLY A 117 -5.52 12.03 -0.90
CA GLY A 117 -5.25 13.03 -1.93
C GLY A 117 -5.82 12.62 -3.29
N ASP A 118 -5.67 11.35 -3.68
CA ASP A 118 -6.22 10.84 -4.94
C ASP A 118 -7.75 10.86 -4.93
N LEU A 119 -8.39 10.50 -3.82
CA LEU A 119 -9.85 10.60 -3.68
C LEU A 119 -10.33 12.06 -3.85
N ALA A 120 -9.63 13.01 -3.24
CA ALA A 120 -9.94 14.43 -3.38
C ALA A 120 -9.77 14.91 -4.83
N LEU A 121 -8.72 14.46 -5.53
CA LEU A 121 -8.51 14.75 -6.94
C LEU A 121 -9.61 14.13 -7.82
N ILE A 122 -9.97 12.86 -7.60
CA ILE A 122 -11.08 12.21 -8.32
C ILE A 122 -12.37 13.00 -8.14
N TYR A 123 -12.67 13.43 -6.91
CA TYR A 123 -13.85 14.24 -6.62
C TYR A 123 -13.82 15.58 -7.37
N MET A 124 -12.71 16.31 -7.30
CA MET A 124 -12.53 17.59 -8.00
C MET A 124 -12.64 17.44 -9.52
N LEU A 125 -12.03 16.40 -10.10
CA LEU A 125 -12.12 16.10 -11.53
C LEU A 125 -13.55 15.70 -11.95
N GLY A 126 -14.31 15.06 -11.06
CA GLY A 126 -15.68 14.63 -11.31
C GLY A 126 -16.72 15.75 -11.23
N LEU A 127 -16.44 16.83 -10.48
CA LEU A 127 -17.35 17.97 -10.36
C LEU A 127 -17.33 18.89 -11.59
N GLU A 128 -16.30 18.82 -12.43
CA GLU A 128 -16.17 19.72 -13.57
C GLU A 128 -17.10 19.27 -14.73
N PRO A 129 -18.02 20.12 -15.21
CA PRO A 129 -19.00 19.71 -16.21
C PRO A 129 -18.32 19.22 -17.49
N TYR A 130 -18.77 18.05 -17.96
CA TYR A 130 -18.36 17.52 -19.26
C TYR A 130 -18.85 18.48 -20.36
N PRO A 131 -17.98 18.98 -21.26
CA PRO A 131 -18.44 19.86 -22.32
C PRO A 131 -19.43 19.09 -23.20
N PRO A 132 -20.56 19.72 -23.60
CA PRO A 132 -21.52 19.07 -24.48
C PRO A 132 -20.82 18.60 -25.76
N ALA A 133 -21.21 17.41 -26.25
CA ALA A 133 -20.73 16.89 -27.53
C ALA A 133 -20.94 17.96 -28.62
N PRO A 134 -19.99 18.12 -29.57
CA PRO A 134 -20.18 19.05 -30.68
C PRO A 134 -21.47 18.68 -31.41
N THR A 135 -22.47 19.56 -31.34
CA THR A 135 -23.69 19.41 -32.11
C THR A 135 -23.29 19.41 -33.58
N SER A 136 -23.48 18.28 -34.25
CA SER A 136 -23.36 18.18 -35.69
C SER A 136 -24.36 19.17 -36.30
N GLY A 137 -23.84 20.32 -36.74
CA GLY A 137 -24.61 21.32 -37.46
C GLY A 137 -25.06 20.76 -38.81
N HIS A 138 -26.13 19.98 -38.81
CA HIS A 138 -26.94 19.78 -40.00
C HIS A 138 -27.90 20.97 -40.10
N SER A 139 -27.43 22.02 -40.76
CA SER A 139 -28.31 22.99 -41.41
C SER A 139 -28.93 22.30 -42.63
N VAL A 140 -30.23 21.98 -42.55
CA VAL A 140 -31.08 21.67 -43.71
C VAL A 140 -31.70 22.97 -44.19
#